data_AF-A0A1S3QCM0-F1
#
_entry.id   AF-A0A1S3QCM0-F1
#
_cell.length_a   1.000
_cell.length_b   1.000
_cell.length_c   1.000
_cell.angle_alpha   90.00
_cell.angle_beta   90.00
_cell.angle_gamma   90.00
#
_symmetry.space_group_name_H-M   'P 1'
#
loop_
_entity.id
_entity.type
_entity.pdbx_description
1 polymer ?
#
loop_
_entity_poly.entity_id
_entity_poly.type
_entity_poly.pdbx_seq_one_letter_code
_entity_poly.pdbx_strand_id
1 'polypeptide(L)'
;MSVPCVSHGGEFEGSAVPQDGAFSPGQHSPNTTGSAGGLKQSHEDSGSMFVASLAIFCTLSPLVSLCCSIQALQKLASQYLKRDWPGIKPDGQITDYRNVYAVWRSYLKGTVQVTQSRINVCDNYKNEISDPAKTVRLYKEQQLNKSIEQLNRIQVELQDSVKDLAKAKKKYFDSEQVAQAVREKADIEAKSKLGLFQSRISLQKANVKLKAKRSDCNSKATHARNDYLLTLAAANAHHDRYYHTDLLHCIQVPHTVMQEFNQQLFMQENPVFHKGQDFQFQPSDCDT
;
A
#
# COMPACT_ATOMS: atom_id res chain seq x y z
N MET A 1 -26.72 42.34 -60.16
CA MET A 1 -26.98 41.61 -58.90
C MET A 1 -25.89 42.05 -57.92
N SER A 2 -25.86 43.24 -57.34
CA SER A 2 -26.87 44.03 -56.59
C SER A 2 -27.18 43.43 -55.20
N VAL A 3 -26.27 43.66 -54.23
CA VAL A 3 -26.40 44.26 -52.85
C VAL A 3 -27.79 44.06 -52.16
N PRO A 4 -27.91 43.73 -50.83
CA PRO A 4 -27.35 44.61 -49.79
C PRO A 4 -26.92 44.11 -48.41
N CYS A 5 -26.16 45.01 -47.79
CA CYS A 5 -25.86 45.19 -46.37
C CYS A 5 -27.12 45.24 -45.47
N VAL A 6 -26.97 44.81 -44.21
CA VAL A 6 -27.69 45.36 -43.06
C VAL A 6 -26.72 45.45 -41.87
N SER A 7 -26.51 46.67 -41.38
CA SER A 7 -25.91 47.02 -40.08
C SER A 7 -26.97 46.93 -38.97
N HIS A 8 -26.54 46.75 -37.70
CA HIS A 8 -27.05 47.24 -36.39
C HIS A 8 -26.25 46.42 -35.34
N GLY A 9 -25.62 46.89 -34.26
CA GLY A 9 -25.78 48.08 -33.42
C GLY A 9 -26.06 47.62 -31.97
N GLY A 10 -25.17 47.93 -31.00
CA GLY A 10 -25.34 47.76 -29.53
C GLY A 10 -25.07 46.34 -28.99
N GLU A 11 -24.66 46.08 -27.74
CA GLU A 11 -24.34 46.89 -26.57
C GLU A 11 -23.65 45.97 -25.53
N PHE A 12 -22.94 46.57 -24.57
CA PHE A 12 -22.18 45.94 -23.49
C PHE A 12 -23.08 45.69 -22.26
N GLU A 13 -23.22 44.46 -21.78
CA GLU A 13 -23.58 44.05 -20.40
C GLU A 13 -23.27 42.54 -20.29
N GLY A 14 -22.80 41.91 -19.21
CA GLY A 14 -22.55 42.26 -17.82
C GLY A 14 -22.32 40.93 -17.07
N SER A 15 -21.36 40.91 -16.16
CA SER A 15 -21.17 40.02 -14.99
C SER A 15 -21.75 38.60 -14.96
N ALA A 16 -20.86 37.61 -14.73
CA ALA A 16 -21.15 36.48 -13.86
C ALA A 16 -19.91 36.18 -12.99
N VAL A 17 -19.89 36.81 -11.80
CA VAL A 17 -19.04 36.46 -10.66
C VAL A 17 -19.66 35.21 -10.01
N PRO A 18 -18.92 34.12 -9.73
CA PRO A 18 -19.46 33.04 -8.92
C PRO A 18 -19.62 33.52 -7.48
N GLN A 19 -20.84 33.40 -6.98
CA GLN A 19 -21.31 33.85 -5.68
C GLN A 19 -20.51 33.28 -4.51
N ASP A 20 -20.28 34.15 -3.53
CA ASP A 20 -19.81 33.85 -2.19
C ASP A 20 -20.69 32.77 -1.53
N GLY A 21 -20.13 31.57 -1.41
CA GLY A 21 -20.58 30.59 -0.43
C GLY A 21 -20.03 30.96 0.94
N ALA A 22 -20.85 31.63 1.74
CA ALA A 22 -20.57 31.97 3.13
C ALA A 22 -20.16 30.72 3.94
N PHE A 23 -18.93 30.71 4.46
CA PHE A 23 -18.52 29.79 5.52
C PHE A 23 -18.28 30.61 6.80
N SER A 24 -19.27 30.59 7.70
CA SER A 24 -19.15 31.13 9.06
C SER A 24 -18.11 30.33 9.85
N PRO A 25 -17.19 30.98 10.60
CA PRO A 25 -16.30 30.27 11.51
C PRO A 25 -17.04 30.00 12.82
N GLY A 26 -17.76 28.87 12.87
CA GLY A 26 -18.30 28.33 14.11
C GLY A 26 -17.16 27.77 14.97
N GLN A 27 -16.89 28.44 16.09
CA GLN A 27 -16.13 27.86 17.19
C GLN A 27 -16.90 26.65 17.73
N HIS A 28 -16.40 25.46 17.49
CA HIS A 28 -16.64 24.28 18.32
C HIS A 28 -15.47 23.33 18.14
N SER A 29 -14.62 23.25 19.16
CA SER A 29 -13.81 22.05 19.38
C SER A 29 -14.74 20.86 19.59
N PRO A 30 -14.43 19.71 19.01
CA PRO A 30 -14.54 18.47 19.74
C PRO A 30 -13.17 17.79 19.78
N ASN A 31 -12.71 17.66 21.02
CA ASN A 31 -11.70 16.75 21.48
C ASN A 31 -12.15 15.31 21.13
N THR A 32 -11.63 14.68 20.07
CA THR A 32 -11.78 13.24 19.84
C THR A 32 -10.69 12.69 18.90
N THR A 33 -9.45 12.61 19.37
CA THR A 33 -8.44 11.69 18.84
C THR A 33 -8.18 10.59 19.85
N GLY A 34 -9.20 9.77 20.07
CA GLY A 34 -9.08 8.46 20.70
C GLY A 34 -9.74 7.44 19.79
N SER A 35 -9.00 6.38 19.44
CA SER A 35 -9.55 5.16 18.83
C SER A 35 -9.79 5.16 17.30
N ALA A 36 -8.78 5.50 16.50
CA ALA A 36 -8.67 5.01 15.11
C ALA A 36 -7.53 3.97 14.93
N GLY A 37 -6.70 3.78 15.96
CA GLY A 37 -5.62 2.78 15.97
C GLY A 37 -6.09 1.34 16.23
N GLY A 38 -7.31 1.14 16.74
CA GLY A 38 -7.79 -0.19 17.13
C GLY A 38 -8.25 -1.08 15.96
N LEU A 39 -8.82 -0.51 14.89
CA LEU A 39 -9.37 -1.31 13.79
C LEU A 39 -8.35 -1.65 12.69
N LYS A 40 -7.32 -0.82 12.48
CA LYS A 40 -6.24 -1.14 11.51
C LYS A 40 -5.31 -2.24 12.02
N GLN A 41 -5.05 -2.26 13.34
CA GLN A 41 -4.30 -3.33 13.99
C GLN A 41 -5.00 -4.69 13.83
N SER A 42 -6.34 -4.73 13.92
CA SER A 42 -7.12 -5.97 13.88
C SER A 42 -7.08 -6.72 12.53
N HIS A 43 -6.94 -6.01 11.40
CA HIS A 43 -6.97 -6.65 10.07
C HIS A 43 -5.59 -7.09 9.59
N GLU A 44 -4.52 -6.33 9.91
CA GLU A 44 -3.13 -6.77 9.74
C GLU A 44 -2.81 -7.93 10.69
N ASP A 45 -3.33 -7.89 11.93
CA ASP A 45 -3.22 -9.00 12.87
C ASP A 45 -3.99 -10.22 12.38
N SER A 46 -5.15 -10.11 11.73
CA SER A 46 -5.90 -11.30 11.26
C SER A 46 -5.20 -12.05 10.12
N GLY A 47 -4.62 -11.34 9.15
CA GLY A 47 -3.84 -11.94 8.06
C GLY A 47 -2.48 -12.45 8.52
N SER A 48 -1.81 -11.69 9.40
CA SER A 48 -0.59 -12.15 10.08
C SER A 48 -0.89 -13.35 10.98
N MET A 49 -2.03 -13.39 11.66
CA MET A 49 -2.48 -14.52 12.46
C MET A 49 -2.85 -15.72 11.60
N PHE A 50 -3.41 -15.58 10.40
CA PHE A 50 -3.66 -16.75 9.54
C PHE A 50 -2.36 -17.36 9.01
N VAL A 51 -1.40 -16.51 8.59
CA VAL A 51 -0.07 -16.96 8.16
C VAL A 51 0.76 -17.43 9.35
N ALA A 52 0.61 -16.83 10.53
CA ALA A 52 1.21 -17.29 11.78
C ALA A 52 0.52 -18.55 12.28
N SER A 53 -0.78 -18.76 12.08
CA SER A 53 -1.52 -19.99 12.41
C SER A 53 -1.17 -21.11 11.45
N LEU A 54 -0.98 -20.83 10.16
CA LEU A 54 -0.43 -21.78 9.20
C LEU A 54 1.05 -22.04 9.51
N ALA A 55 1.83 -21.01 9.83
CA ALA A 55 3.22 -21.17 10.23
C ALA A 55 3.34 -21.89 11.57
N ILE A 56 2.45 -21.69 12.54
CA ILE A 56 2.34 -22.40 13.82
C ILE A 56 1.90 -23.84 13.53
N PHE A 57 0.92 -24.06 12.67
CA PHE A 57 0.56 -25.39 12.21
C PHE A 57 1.71 -26.10 11.49
N CYS A 58 2.59 -25.35 10.81
CA CYS A 58 3.80 -25.83 10.14
C CYS A 58 5.06 -25.93 11.04
N THR A 59 5.17 -25.14 12.12
CA THR A 59 6.37 -25.03 13.00
C THR A 59 6.15 -25.64 14.38
N LEU A 60 4.95 -25.51 14.95
CA LEU A 60 4.45 -26.29 16.09
C LEU A 60 3.84 -27.63 15.65
N SER A 61 4.02 -28.01 14.38
CA SER A 61 3.52 -29.29 13.92
C SER A 61 4.15 -30.41 14.74
N PRO A 62 3.35 -31.34 15.30
CA PRO A 62 3.84 -32.62 15.76
C PRO A 62 4.77 -33.30 14.73
N LEU A 63 4.77 -32.93 13.44
CA LEU A 63 5.70 -33.40 12.40
C LEU A 63 7.20 -33.21 12.68
N VAL A 64 7.68 -32.11 13.28
CA VAL A 64 9.15 -31.94 13.52
C VAL A 64 9.62 -32.80 14.70
N SER A 65 8.84 -32.81 15.79
CA SER A 65 9.05 -33.70 16.94
C SER A 65 8.83 -35.18 16.57
N LEU A 66 7.85 -35.45 15.70
CA LEU A 66 7.58 -36.76 15.11
C LEU A 66 8.71 -37.19 14.17
N CYS A 67 9.29 -36.29 13.36
CA CYS A 67 10.43 -36.62 12.50
C CYS A 67 11.68 -36.95 13.33
N CYS A 68 11.96 -36.19 14.39
CA CYS A 68 13.08 -36.48 15.30
C CYS A 68 12.92 -37.84 16.00
N SER A 69 11.72 -38.14 16.49
CA SER A 69 11.40 -39.45 17.09
C SER A 69 11.39 -40.60 16.08
N ILE A 70 10.94 -40.38 14.84
CA ILE A 70 11.03 -41.35 13.73
C ILE A 70 12.50 -41.62 13.37
N GLN A 71 13.34 -40.60 13.29
CA GLN A 71 14.77 -40.75 13.03
C GLN A 71 15.48 -41.53 14.15
N ALA A 72 15.12 -41.26 15.42
CA ALA A 72 15.62 -42.03 16.56
C ALA A 72 15.19 -43.50 16.49
N LEU A 73 13.93 -43.76 16.17
CA LEU A 73 13.39 -45.12 16.00
C LEU A 73 14.04 -45.86 14.83
N GLN A 74 14.26 -45.18 13.70
CA GLN A 74 14.95 -45.75 12.55
C GLN A 74 16.39 -46.14 12.90
N LYS A 75 17.12 -45.24 13.56
CA LYS A 75 18.50 -45.49 14.03
C LYS A 75 18.53 -46.68 14.99
N LEU A 76 17.56 -46.76 15.90
CA LEU A 76 17.44 -47.88 16.83
C LEU A 76 17.19 -49.19 16.08
N ALA A 77 16.15 -49.26 15.23
CA ALA A 77 15.82 -50.45 14.48
C ALA A 77 16.98 -50.91 13.56
N SER A 78 17.69 -49.97 12.93
CA SER A 78 18.86 -50.24 12.11
C SER A 78 20.05 -50.77 12.92
N GLN A 79 20.25 -50.30 14.16
CA GLN A 79 21.29 -50.82 15.05
C GLN A 79 20.99 -52.27 15.46
N TYR A 80 19.76 -52.57 15.86
CA TYR A 80 19.37 -53.93 16.25
C TYR A 80 19.39 -54.92 15.08
N LEU A 81 19.20 -54.44 13.84
CA LEU A 81 19.31 -55.26 12.63
C LEU A 81 20.76 -55.65 12.28
N LYS A 82 21.74 -54.84 12.70
CA LYS A 82 23.18 -55.09 12.50
C LYS A 82 23.80 -55.97 13.59
N ARG A 83 23.08 -56.24 14.68
CA ARG A 83 23.58 -57.05 15.80
C ARG A 83 23.51 -58.53 15.45
N ASP A 84 24.58 -59.28 15.74
CA ASP A 84 24.56 -60.74 15.67
C ASP A 84 23.85 -61.33 16.88
N TRP A 85 23.02 -62.34 16.65
CA TRP A 85 22.22 -62.99 17.69
C TRP A 85 22.63 -64.46 17.82
N PRO A 86 23.08 -64.91 19.00
CA PRO A 86 23.54 -66.28 19.21
C PRO A 86 22.39 -67.28 19.06
N GLY A 87 22.60 -68.34 18.26
CA GLY A 87 21.65 -69.45 18.09
C GLY A 87 21.24 -69.82 16.67
N ILE A 88 21.78 -69.17 15.63
CA ILE A 88 21.37 -69.39 14.23
C ILE A 88 22.49 -70.13 13.49
N LYS A 89 22.28 -71.40 13.15
CA LYS A 89 23.17 -72.12 12.23
C LYS A 89 22.78 -71.77 10.78
N PRO A 90 23.74 -71.48 9.89
CA PRO A 90 23.45 -71.07 8.52
C PRO A 90 22.92 -72.20 7.61
N ASP A 91 22.90 -73.46 8.09
CA ASP A 91 22.67 -74.64 7.25
C ASP A 91 21.56 -75.59 7.76
N GLY A 92 20.54 -75.04 8.44
CA GLY A 92 19.40 -75.81 8.94
C GLY A 92 18.14 -75.52 8.14
N GLN A 93 17.62 -76.53 7.46
CA GLN A 93 16.40 -76.53 6.64
C GLN A 93 15.27 -75.60 7.11
N ILE A 94 14.91 -74.69 6.21
CA ILE A 94 13.58 -74.25 5.76
C ILE A 94 12.36 -74.91 6.47
N THR A 95 12.15 -74.73 7.77
CA THR A 95 10.81 -74.92 8.39
C THR A 95 10.75 -74.26 9.75
N ASP A 96 10.91 -72.94 9.85
CA ASP A 96 10.66 -72.30 11.15
C ASP A 96 10.01 -70.92 11.03
N TYR A 97 8.78 -70.91 10.54
CA TYR A 97 7.80 -69.85 10.82
C TYR A 97 7.51 -69.71 12.34
N ARG A 98 8.11 -70.56 13.19
CA ARG A 98 8.10 -70.52 14.67
C ARG A 98 9.34 -69.90 15.30
N ASN A 99 10.35 -69.49 14.52
CA ASN A 99 11.53 -68.85 15.06
C ASN A 99 11.26 -67.38 15.39
N VAL A 100 11.15 -67.08 16.68
CA VAL A 100 10.96 -65.72 17.23
C VAL A 100 11.96 -64.71 16.64
N TYR A 101 13.18 -65.15 16.30
CA TYR A 101 14.18 -64.29 15.67
C TYR A 101 13.82 -63.88 14.23
N ALA A 102 13.27 -64.79 13.42
CA ALA A 102 12.85 -64.47 12.05
C ALA A 102 11.69 -63.46 12.05
N VAL A 103 10.77 -63.60 13.01
CA VAL A 103 9.68 -62.64 13.24
C VAL A 103 10.23 -61.29 13.69
N TRP A 104 11.13 -61.26 14.68
CA TRP A 104 11.78 -60.03 15.16
C TRP A 104 12.57 -59.31 14.08
N ARG A 105 13.35 -60.04 13.27
CA ARG A 105 14.11 -59.48 12.14
C ARG A 105 13.18 -58.88 11.08
N SER A 106 12.06 -59.54 10.80
CA SER A 106 11.05 -59.03 9.85
C SER A 106 10.36 -57.77 10.39
N TYR A 107 10.05 -57.74 11.69
CA TYR A 107 9.52 -56.55 12.37
C TYR A 107 10.49 -55.36 12.32
N LEU A 108 11.79 -55.58 12.59
CA LEU A 108 12.81 -54.54 12.50
C LEU A 108 12.97 -54.01 11.06
N LYS A 109 12.99 -54.90 10.06
CA LYS A 109 13.01 -54.50 8.64
C LYS A 109 11.78 -53.66 8.27
N GLY A 110 10.59 -54.09 8.67
CA GLY A 110 9.36 -53.32 8.47
C GLY A 110 9.38 -51.96 9.18
N THR A 111 9.94 -51.91 10.39
CA THR A 111 10.11 -50.66 11.15
C THR A 111 11.05 -49.71 10.43
N VAL A 112 12.20 -50.19 9.92
CA VAL A 112 13.13 -49.37 9.11
C VAL A 112 12.45 -48.86 7.83
N GLN A 113 11.69 -49.70 7.13
CA GLN A 113 10.97 -49.31 5.92
C GLN A 113 9.91 -48.22 6.20
N VAL A 114 9.08 -48.41 7.22
CA VAL A 114 8.04 -47.45 7.61
C VAL A 114 8.65 -46.13 8.09
N THR A 115 9.69 -46.19 8.92
CA THR A 115 10.36 -44.99 9.42
C THR A 115 11.08 -44.22 8.29
N GLN A 116 11.74 -44.92 7.36
CA GLN A 116 12.34 -44.30 6.18
C GLN A 116 11.28 -43.61 5.29
N SER A 117 10.16 -44.28 5.02
CA SER A 117 9.07 -43.69 4.23
C SER A 117 8.53 -42.41 4.86
N ARG A 118 8.35 -42.40 6.19
CA ARG A 118 7.87 -41.21 6.90
C ARG A 118 8.90 -40.08 6.94
N ILE A 119 10.20 -40.39 7.02
CA ILE A 119 11.27 -39.39 6.90
C ILE A 119 11.23 -38.74 5.52
N ASN A 120 11.10 -39.53 4.45
CA ASN A 120 10.97 -39.00 3.09
C ASN A 120 9.77 -38.05 2.96
N VAL A 121 8.62 -38.38 3.56
CA VAL A 121 7.45 -37.50 3.59
C VAL A 121 7.75 -36.19 4.34
N CYS A 122 8.47 -36.26 5.47
CA CYS A 122 8.87 -35.08 6.22
C CYS A 122 9.84 -34.18 5.44
N ASP A 123 10.81 -34.78 4.74
CA ASP A 123 11.77 -34.07 3.91
C ASP A 123 11.08 -33.41 2.70
N ASN A 124 10.17 -34.14 2.04
CA ASN A 124 9.37 -33.60 0.94
C ASN A 124 8.50 -32.42 1.41
N TYR A 125 7.81 -32.56 2.55
CA TYR A 125 7.02 -31.47 3.12
C TYR A 125 7.88 -30.23 3.43
N LYS A 126 9.07 -30.45 3.99
CA LYS A 126 10.00 -29.36 4.29
C LYS A 126 10.40 -28.61 3.02
N ASN A 127 10.82 -29.35 1.98
CA ASN A 127 11.38 -28.78 0.76
C ASN A 127 10.32 -28.14 -0.15
N GLU A 128 9.14 -28.77 -0.26
CA GLU A 128 8.08 -28.33 -1.18
C GLU A 128 7.13 -27.30 -0.55
N ILE A 129 6.97 -27.31 0.77
CA ILE A 129 5.98 -26.46 1.46
C ILE A 129 6.66 -25.53 2.46
N SER A 130 7.39 -26.07 3.44
CA SER A 130 7.89 -25.26 4.57
C SER A 130 8.90 -24.20 4.17
N ASP A 131 9.92 -24.56 3.39
CA ASP A 131 11.01 -23.66 3.03
C ASP A 131 10.60 -22.61 1.97
N PRO A 132 9.80 -22.94 0.93
CA PRO A 132 9.18 -21.96 0.04
C PRO A 132 8.28 -20.96 0.79
N ALA A 133 7.45 -21.43 1.72
CA ALA A 133 6.60 -20.55 2.53
C ALA A 133 7.41 -19.56 3.39
N LYS A 134 8.55 -20.00 3.96
CA LYS A 134 9.46 -19.10 4.70
C LYS A 134 10.06 -18.03 3.77
N THR A 135 10.47 -18.43 2.57
CA THR A 135 11.04 -17.52 1.56
C THR A 135 10.02 -16.45 1.16
N VAL A 136 8.78 -16.84 0.86
CA VAL A 136 7.71 -15.88 0.52
C VAL A 136 7.37 -14.98 1.69
N ARG A 137 7.33 -15.50 2.92
CA ARG A 137 7.12 -14.66 4.12
C ARG A 137 8.18 -13.57 4.22
N LEU A 138 9.46 -13.93 4.09
CA LEU A 138 10.56 -12.97 4.14
C LEU A 138 10.48 -11.94 3.01
N TYR A 139 10.14 -12.38 1.80
CA TYR A 139 9.95 -11.50 0.67
C TYR A 139 8.78 -10.53 0.86
N LYS A 140 7.63 -11.01 1.38
CA LYS A 140 6.48 -10.17 1.74
C LYS A 140 6.85 -9.14 2.79
N GLU A 141 7.58 -9.53 3.83
CA GLU A 141 8.07 -8.62 4.87
C GLU A 141 8.99 -7.54 4.28
N GLN A 142 9.88 -7.92 3.36
CA GLN A 142 10.71 -6.96 2.64
C GLN A 142 9.87 -5.99 1.79
N GLN A 143 8.83 -6.46 1.09
CA GLN A 143 7.93 -5.60 0.31
C GLN A 143 7.08 -4.69 1.18
N LEU A 144 6.63 -5.17 2.35
CA LEU A 144 5.92 -4.37 3.34
C LEU A 144 6.81 -3.23 3.85
N ASN A 145 8.05 -3.53 4.22
CA ASN A 145 9.01 -2.50 4.68
C ASN A 145 9.24 -1.43 3.61
N LYS A 146 9.41 -1.82 2.33
CA LYS A 146 9.51 -0.87 1.22
C LYS A 146 8.24 -0.04 1.06
N SER A 147 7.07 -0.66 1.16
CA SER A 147 5.77 0.02 1.04
C SER A 147 5.55 1.04 2.16
N ILE A 148 5.93 0.70 3.40
CA ILE A 148 5.91 1.61 4.56
C ILE A 148 6.87 2.78 4.35
N GLU A 149 8.09 2.51 3.88
CA GLU A 149 9.06 3.58 3.61
C GLU A 149 8.55 4.55 2.53
N GLN A 150 7.99 4.04 1.44
CA GLN A 150 7.38 4.86 0.39
C GLN A 150 6.20 5.68 0.93
N LEU A 151 5.29 5.05 1.68
CA LEU A 151 4.13 5.73 2.25
C LEU A 151 4.55 6.86 3.20
N ASN A 152 5.56 6.63 4.03
CA ASN A 152 6.10 7.67 4.92
C ASN A 152 6.66 8.86 4.15
N ARG A 153 7.41 8.61 3.07
CA ARG A 153 7.93 9.70 2.21
C ARG A 153 6.79 10.54 1.62
N ILE A 154 5.79 9.88 1.04
CA ILE A 154 4.62 10.55 0.45
C ILE A 154 3.83 11.33 1.51
N GLN A 155 3.65 10.78 2.72
CA GLN A 155 3.00 11.48 3.83
C GLN A 155 3.74 12.75 4.24
N VAL A 156 5.08 12.73 4.27
CA VAL A 156 5.89 13.92 4.54
C VAL A 156 5.70 14.96 3.44
N GLU A 157 5.77 14.58 2.17
CA GLU A 157 5.58 15.50 1.03
C GLU A 157 4.17 16.12 1.02
N LEU A 158 3.14 15.34 1.36
CA LEU A 158 1.77 15.84 1.51
C LEU A 158 1.67 16.82 2.69
N GLN A 159 2.31 16.50 3.81
CA GLN A 159 2.33 17.39 4.98
C GLN A 159 3.01 18.73 4.65
N ASP A 160 4.12 18.70 3.89
CA ASP A 160 4.82 19.90 3.47
C ASP A 160 4.00 20.74 2.47
N SER A 161 3.28 20.08 1.56
CA SER A 161 2.33 20.76 0.65
C SER A 161 1.25 21.52 1.43
N VAL A 162 0.71 20.93 2.51
CA VAL A 162 -0.27 21.57 3.40
C VAL A 162 0.35 22.73 4.20
N LYS A 163 1.60 22.59 4.66
CA LYS A 163 2.32 23.67 5.34
C LYS A 163 2.53 24.86 4.41
N ASP A 164 2.88 24.62 3.15
CA ASP A 164 3.10 25.69 2.17
C ASP A 164 1.77 26.36 1.78
N LEU A 165 0.69 25.60 1.66
CA LEU A 165 -0.66 26.15 1.51
C LEU A 165 -1.02 27.11 2.66
N ALA A 166 -0.73 26.73 3.91
CA ALA A 166 -1.00 27.57 5.07
C ALA A 166 -0.19 28.88 5.03
N LYS A 167 1.08 28.83 4.60
CA LYS A 167 1.93 30.03 4.42
C LYS A 167 1.39 30.93 3.31
N ALA A 168 1.04 30.36 2.15
CA ALA A 168 0.50 31.11 1.01
C ALA A 168 -0.83 31.78 1.37
N LYS A 169 -1.72 31.05 2.08
CA LYS A 169 -2.97 31.60 2.61
C LYS A 169 -2.70 32.79 3.52
N LYS A 170 -1.84 32.64 4.53
CA LYS A 170 -1.52 33.73 5.46
C LYS A 170 -1.01 34.98 4.72
N LYS A 171 -0.06 34.79 3.80
CA LYS A 171 0.51 35.87 2.97
C LYS A 171 -0.56 36.59 2.14
N TYR A 172 -1.52 35.85 1.57
CA TYR A 172 -2.65 36.42 0.87
C TYR A 172 -3.50 37.30 1.80
N PHE A 173 -3.93 36.77 2.95
CA PHE A 173 -4.77 37.53 3.90
C PHE A 173 -4.07 38.80 4.41
N ASP A 174 -2.78 38.71 4.73
CA ASP A 174 -1.98 39.87 5.17
C ASP A 174 -1.89 40.93 4.05
N SER A 175 -1.66 40.51 2.81
CA SER A 175 -1.58 41.41 1.66
C SER A 175 -2.92 42.05 1.31
N GLU A 176 -4.01 41.28 1.42
CA GLU A 176 -5.38 41.73 1.17
C GLU A 176 -5.81 42.75 2.23
N GLN A 177 -5.48 42.53 3.51
CA GLN A 177 -5.76 43.49 4.59
C GLN A 177 -5.08 44.84 4.32
N VAL A 178 -3.81 44.83 3.90
CA VAL A 178 -3.09 46.06 3.55
C VAL A 178 -3.72 46.75 2.34
N ALA A 179 -4.08 46.00 1.29
CA ALA A 179 -4.74 46.55 0.12
C ALA A 179 -6.10 47.18 0.47
N GLN A 180 -6.87 46.52 1.34
CA GLN A 180 -8.17 47.00 1.81
C GLN A 180 -8.05 48.30 2.60
N ALA A 181 -7.12 48.39 3.55
CA ALA A 181 -6.89 49.62 4.30
C ALA A 181 -6.49 50.81 3.39
N VAL A 182 -5.73 50.55 2.32
CA VAL A 182 -5.38 51.59 1.32
C VAL A 182 -6.58 51.98 0.46
N ARG A 183 -7.47 51.05 0.10
CA ARG A 183 -8.72 51.34 -0.61
C ARG A 183 -9.65 52.20 0.24
N GLU A 184 -9.87 51.83 1.49
CA GLU A 184 -10.70 52.59 2.43
C GLU A 184 -10.17 54.01 2.64
N LYS A 185 -8.85 54.16 2.82
CA LYS A 185 -8.23 55.49 2.91
C LYS A 185 -8.48 56.33 1.65
N ALA A 186 -8.34 55.74 0.46
CA ALA A 186 -8.59 56.44 -0.79
C ALA A 186 -10.05 56.87 -0.95
N ASP A 187 -10.99 56.03 -0.50
CA ASP A 187 -12.41 56.32 -0.58
C ASP A 187 -12.83 57.40 0.43
N ILE A 188 -12.22 57.43 1.63
CA ILE A 188 -12.39 58.53 2.60
C ILE A 188 -11.83 59.84 2.03
N GLU A 189 -10.61 59.84 1.49
CA GLU A 189 -10.00 61.04 0.90
C GLU A 189 -10.83 61.57 -0.29
N ALA A 190 -11.41 60.68 -1.12
CA ALA A 190 -12.28 61.07 -2.24
C ALA A 190 -13.61 61.71 -1.79
N LYS A 191 -14.12 61.34 -0.61
CA LYS A 191 -15.36 61.88 -0.02
C LYS A 191 -15.10 63.11 0.85
N SER A 192 -13.86 63.36 1.25
CA SER A 192 -13.52 64.48 2.14
C SER A 192 -13.69 65.83 1.43
N LYS A 193 -14.45 66.75 2.06
CA LYS A 193 -14.49 68.15 1.62
C LYS A 193 -13.20 68.83 2.07
N LEU A 194 -12.58 69.62 1.19
CA LEU A 194 -11.33 70.34 1.43
C LEU A 194 -11.30 70.99 2.83
N GLY A 195 -10.30 70.66 3.65
CA GLY A 195 -10.02 71.39 4.88
C GLY A 195 -9.56 72.81 4.57
N LEU A 196 -10.01 73.79 5.37
CA LEU A 196 -9.78 75.24 5.22
C LEU A 196 -8.31 75.69 5.05
N PHE A 197 -7.33 74.80 5.24
CA PHE A 197 -5.89 75.10 5.19
C PHE A 197 -5.07 74.23 4.20
N GLN A 198 -5.70 73.47 3.29
CA GLN A 198 -4.97 72.67 2.29
C GLN A 198 -5.10 73.22 0.87
N SER A 199 -3.96 73.50 0.22
CA SER A 199 -3.89 73.93 -1.19
C SER A 199 -4.27 72.80 -2.15
N ARG A 200 -4.93 73.16 -3.27
CA ARG A 200 -5.31 72.25 -4.36
C ARG A 200 -4.12 71.44 -4.90
N ILE A 201 -2.92 72.04 -4.99
CA ILE A 201 -1.71 71.38 -5.49
C ILE A 201 -1.23 70.29 -4.52
N SER A 202 -1.25 70.56 -3.21
CA SER A 202 -0.87 69.60 -2.18
C SER A 202 -1.80 68.38 -2.18
N LEU A 203 -3.10 68.62 -2.32
CA LEU A 203 -4.10 67.55 -2.43
C LEU A 203 -3.85 66.67 -3.67
N GLN A 204 -3.60 67.29 -4.82
CA GLN A 204 -3.34 66.56 -6.07
C GLN A 204 -2.10 65.66 -5.96
N LYS A 205 -1.01 66.16 -5.35
CA LYS A 205 0.20 65.36 -5.10
C LYS A 205 -0.09 64.19 -4.15
N ALA A 206 -0.83 64.41 -3.07
CA ALA A 206 -1.21 63.36 -2.13
C ALA A 206 -2.07 62.27 -2.82
N ASN A 207 -3.04 62.69 -3.65
CA ASN A 207 -3.94 61.79 -4.35
C ASN A 207 -3.20 60.92 -5.38
N VAL A 208 -2.27 61.51 -6.16
CA VAL A 208 -1.40 60.75 -7.08
C VAL A 208 -0.57 59.71 -6.33
N LYS A 209 0.03 60.09 -5.19
CA LYS A 209 0.79 59.16 -4.34
C LYS A 209 -0.07 58.04 -3.78
N LEU A 210 -1.29 58.35 -3.33
CA LEU A 210 -2.23 57.36 -2.82
C LEU A 210 -2.71 56.41 -3.91
N LYS A 211 -2.98 56.92 -5.12
CA LYS A 211 -3.36 56.10 -6.29
C LYS A 211 -2.25 55.14 -6.69
N ALA A 212 -0.98 55.59 -6.71
CA ALA A 212 0.17 54.72 -6.93
C ALA A 212 0.27 53.63 -5.86
N LYS A 213 0.19 54.00 -4.57
CA LYS A 213 0.21 53.04 -3.46
C LYS A 213 -0.94 52.03 -3.54
N ARG A 214 -2.14 52.46 -3.92
CA ARG A 214 -3.32 51.59 -4.12
C ARG A 214 -3.04 50.57 -5.22
N SER A 215 -2.49 51.01 -6.35
CA SER A 215 -2.12 50.13 -7.46
C SER A 215 -1.11 49.07 -7.03
N ASP A 216 -0.05 49.48 -6.33
CA ASP A 216 1.00 48.57 -5.86
C ASP A 216 0.48 47.54 -4.86
N CYS A 217 -0.29 47.97 -3.86
CA CYS A 217 -0.89 47.07 -2.87
C CYS A 217 -1.89 46.11 -3.53
N ASN A 218 -2.70 46.58 -4.48
CA ASN A 218 -3.67 45.73 -5.18
C ASN A 218 -2.97 44.68 -6.06
N SER A 219 -1.88 45.06 -6.73
CA SER A 219 -1.05 44.13 -7.49
C SER A 219 -0.44 43.05 -6.58
N LYS A 220 0.13 43.44 -5.43
CA LYS A 220 0.67 42.50 -4.43
C LYS A 220 -0.38 41.54 -3.89
N ALA A 221 -1.56 42.04 -3.53
CA ALA A 221 -2.67 41.22 -3.06
C ALA A 221 -3.14 40.22 -4.14
N THR A 222 -3.24 40.67 -5.39
CA THR A 222 -3.59 39.81 -6.54
C THR A 222 -2.55 38.71 -6.74
N HIS A 223 -1.26 39.05 -6.69
CA HIS A 223 -0.19 38.06 -6.82
C HIS A 223 -0.22 37.03 -5.69
N ALA A 224 -0.37 37.48 -4.43
CA ALA A 224 -0.48 36.58 -3.29
C ALA A 224 -1.74 35.70 -3.35
N ARG A 225 -2.86 36.22 -3.87
CA ARG A 225 -4.08 35.43 -4.12
C ARG A 225 -3.83 34.33 -5.14
N ASN A 226 -3.20 34.66 -6.27
CA ASN A 226 -2.91 33.69 -7.32
C ASN A 226 -1.96 32.59 -6.82
N ASP A 227 -0.92 32.96 -6.05
CA ASP A 227 0.00 32.04 -5.39
C ASP A 227 -0.72 31.08 -4.42
N TYR A 228 -1.64 31.62 -3.60
CA TYR A 228 -2.51 30.81 -2.74
C TYR A 228 -3.39 29.85 -3.55
N LEU A 229 -4.05 30.30 -4.61
CA LEU A 229 -4.93 29.46 -5.43
C LEU A 229 -4.17 28.35 -6.15
N LEU A 230 -2.96 28.63 -6.66
CA LEU A 230 -2.11 27.62 -7.29
C LEU A 230 -1.63 26.58 -6.26
N THR A 231 -1.20 27.03 -5.08
CA THR A 231 -0.78 26.13 -4.00
C THR A 231 -1.93 25.29 -3.48
N LEU A 232 -3.15 25.86 -3.43
CA LEU A 232 -4.36 25.14 -3.05
C LEU A 232 -4.70 24.03 -4.06
N ALA A 233 -4.65 24.34 -5.35
CA ALA A 233 -4.86 23.36 -6.40
C ALA A 233 -3.82 22.22 -6.33
N ALA A 234 -2.54 22.56 -6.13
CA ALA A 234 -1.47 21.58 -5.98
C ALA A 234 -1.66 20.67 -4.75
N ALA A 235 -1.98 21.25 -3.59
CA ALA A 235 -2.23 20.49 -2.36
C ALA A 235 -3.44 19.55 -2.50
N ASN A 236 -4.53 20.01 -3.13
CA ASN A 236 -5.69 19.17 -3.40
C ASN A 236 -5.37 18.02 -4.36
N ALA A 237 -4.65 18.29 -5.45
CA ALA A 237 -4.22 17.23 -6.38
C ALA A 237 -3.33 16.19 -5.69
N HIS A 238 -2.43 16.62 -4.81
CA HIS A 238 -1.60 15.72 -4.01
C HIS A 238 -2.45 14.89 -3.04
N HIS A 239 -3.41 15.52 -2.36
CA HIS A 239 -4.35 14.83 -1.48
C HIS A 239 -5.18 13.76 -2.20
N ASP A 240 -5.71 14.08 -3.39
CA ASP A 240 -6.47 13.13 -4.20
C ASP A 240 -5.61 11.94 -4.62
N ARG A 241 -4.39 12.20 -5.11
CA ARG A 241 -3.43 11.15 -5.47
C ARG A 241 -3.06 10.27 -4.27
N TYR A 242 -2.86 10.86 -3.09
CA TYR A 242 -2.52 10.12 -1.89
C TYR A 242 -3.57 9.05 -1.55
N TYR A 243 -4.85 9.41 -1.57
CA TYR A 243 -5.93 8.47 -1.23
C TYR A 243 -6.30 7.50 -2.34
N HIS A 244 -6.34 7.97 -3.60
CA HIS A 244 -6.83 7.15 -4.72
C HIS A 244 -5.76 6.30 -5.37
N THR A 245 -4.49 6.67 -5.22
CA THR A 245 -3.37 5.98 -5.90
C THR A 245 -2.35 5.47 -4.90
N ASP A 246 -1.69 6.35 -4.16
CA ASP A 246 -0.47 6.00 -3.44
C ASP A 246 -0.76 5.04 -2.26
N LEU A 247 -1.78 5.34 -1.44
CA LEU A 247 -2.20 4.48 -0.33
C LEU A 247 -2.65 3.10 -0.83
N LEU A 248 -3.43 3.07 -1.91
CA LEU A 248 -3.94 1.83 -2.48
C LEU A 248 -2.81 0.96 -3.01
N HIS A 249 -1.87 1.56 -3.75
CA HIS A 249 -0.69 0.87 -4.27
C HIS A 249 0.18 0.27 -3.15
N CYS A 250 0.44 1.03 -2.08
CA CYS A 250 1.21 0.56 -0.93
C CYS A 250 0.55 -0.63 -0.20
N ILE A 251 -0.78 -0.73 -0.22
CA ILE A 251 -1.52 -1.84 0.41
C ILE A 251 -1.61 -3.07 -0.52
N GLN A 252 -1.77 -2.84 -1.82
CA GLN A 252 -1.99 -3.91 -2.80
C GLN A 252 -0.73 -4.72 -3.08
N VAL A 253 0.44 -4.09 -3.17
CA VAL A 253 1.69 -4.79 -3.53
C VAL A 253 2.03 -5.94 -2.56
N PRO A 254 2.00 -5.77 -1.22
CA PRO A 254 2.22 -6.88 -0.31
C PRO A 254 1.11 -7.95 -0.35
N HIS A 255 -0.10 -7.59 -0.77
CA HIS A 255 -1.24 -8.51 -0.90
C HIS A 255 -1.08 -9.43 -2.12
N THR A 256 -0.72 -8.87 -3.28
CA THR A 256 -0.55 -9.64 -4.52
C THR A 256 0.54 -10.70 -4.40
N VAL A 257 1.63 -10.42 -3.69
CA VAL A 257 2.70 -11.39 -3.40
C VAL A 257 2.16 -12.66 -2.71
N MET A 258 1.25 -12.51 -1.76
CA MET A 258 0.65 -13.67 -1.07
C MET A 258 -0.34 -14.41 -1.98
N GLN A 259 -1.08 -13.67 -2.80
CA GLN A 259 -2.02 -14.25 -3.75
C GLN A 259 -1.31 -15.11 -4.81
N GLU A 260 -0.21 -14.64 -5.37
CA GLU A 260 0.61 -15.39 -6.34
C GLU A 260 1.17 -16.68 -5.75
N PHE A 261 1.69 -16.62 -4.51
CA PHE A 261 2.19 -17.81 -3.82
C PHE A 261 1.08 -18.82 -3.56
N ASN A 262 -0.07 -18.39 -3.05
CA ASN A 262 -1.21 -19.27 -2.82
C ASN A 262 -1.70 -19.93 -4.12
N GLN A 263 -1.67 -19.19 -5.23
CA GLN A 263 -2.02 -19.73 -6.55
C GLN A 263 -1.00 -20.78 -7.02
N GLN A 264 0.30 -20.55 -6.83
CA GLN A 264 1.34 -21.52 -7.14
C GLN A 264 1.18 -22.80 -6.29
N LEU A 265 0.95 -22.65 -4.98
CA LEU A 265 0.71 -23.77 -4.07
C LEU A 265 -0.51 -24.59 -4.50
N PHE A 266 -1.61 -23.91 -4.84
CA PHE A 266 -2.83 -24.54 -5.34
C PHE A 266 -2.58 -25.34 -6.63
N MET A 267 -1.83 -24.80 -7.59
CA MET A 267 -1.49 -25.52 -8.81
C MET A 267 -0.61 -26.75 -8.55
N GLN A 268 0.27 -26.68 -7.54
CA GLN A 268 1.13 -27.81 -7.17
C GLN A 268 0.35 -28.94 -6.47
N GLU A 269 -0.61 -28.60 -5.60
CA GLU A 269 -1.45 -29.58 -4.90
C GLU A 269 -2.49 -30.23 -5.82
N ASN A 270 -2.83 -29.60 -6.94
CA ASN A 270 -3.88 -30.04 -7.85
C ASN A 270 -3.29 -30.47 -9.20
N PRO A 271 -2.83 -31.73 -9.33
CA PRO A 271 -2.19 -32.21 -10.55
C PRO A 271 -3.12 -32.29 -11.78
N VAL A 272 -4.41 -31.97 -11.62
CA VAL A 272 -5.33 -31.79 -12.74
C VAL A 272 -4.94 -30.59 -13.63
N PHE A 273 -4.19 -29.62 -13.12
CA PHE A 273 -3.84 -28.38 -13.84
C PHE A 273 -2.53 -28.43 -14.64
N HIS A 274 -1.96 -29.61 -14.92
CA HIS A 274 -0.77 -29.72 -15.77
C HIS A 274 -1.08 -29.39 -17.23
N LYS A 275 -0.11 -28.78 -17.92
CA LYS A 275 -0.19 -28.55 -19.37
C LYS A 275 -0.41 -29.90 -20.07
N GLY A 276 -1.51 -30.01 -20.83
CA GLY A 276 -1.80 -31.19 -21.65
C GLY A 276 -0.70 -31.46 -22.68
N GLN A 277 -0.60 -32.70 -23.17
CA GLN A 277 0.31 -33.02 -24.27
C GLN A 277 0.01 -32.11 -25.46
N ASP A 278 1.07 -31.50 -26.00
CA ASP A 278 0.94 -30.76 -27.26
C ASP A 278 0.51 -31.75 -28.35
N PHE A 279 -0.56 -31.42 -29.08
CA PHE A 279 -1.03 -32.26 -30.18
C PHE A 279 0.05 -32.33 -31.24
N GLN A 280 0.65 -33.51 -31.39
CA GLN A 280 1.48 -33.79 -32.56
C GLN A 280 0.56 -34.19 -33.71
N PHE A 281 0.84 -33.61 -34.88
CA PHE A 281 0.21 -34.02 -36.12
C PHE A 281 0.42 -35.53 -36.30
N GLN A 282 -0.68 -36.27 -36.45
CA GLN A 282 -0.65 -37.68 -36.79
C GLN A 282 -0.96 -37.81 -38.28
N PRO A 283 0.05 -38.09 -39.13
CA PRO A 283 -0.19 -38.30 -40.55
C PRO A 283 -1.13 -39.48 -40.73
N SER A 284 -2.19 -39.27 -41.49
CA SER A 284 -3.08 -40.30 -41.99
C SER A 284 -2.51 -40.88 -43.29
N ASP A 285 -2.83 -42.14 -43.60
CA ASP A 285 -2.45 -42.77 -44.87
C ASP A 285 -3.03 -42.04 -46.10
N CYS A 286 -3.93 -41.07 -45.89
CA CYS A 286 -4.50 -40.21 -46.92
C CYS A 286 -3.77 -38.86 -47.09
N ASP A 287 -2.71 -38.59 -46.31
CA ASP A 287 -1.98 -37.31 -46.34
C ASP A 287 -0.80 -37.27 -47.36
N THR A 288 -0.79 -38.18 -48.35
CA THR A 288 0.16 -38.16 -49.49
C THR A 288 -0.31 -37.33 -50.67
#